data_AF-A0A9D0TKF6-F1
#
_entry.id   AF-A0A9D0TKF6-F1
#
_cell.length_a   1.000
_cell.length_b   1.000
_cell.length_c   1.000
_cell.angle_alpha   90.00
_cell.angle_beta   90.00
_cell.angle_gamma   90.00
#
_symmetry.space_group_name_H-M   'P 1'
#
loop_
_entity.id
_entity.type
_entity.pdbx_description
1 polymer ?
#
loop_
_entity_poly.entity_id
_entity_poly.type
_entity_poly.pdbx_seq_one_letter_code
_entity_poly.pdbx_strand_id
1 'polypeptide(L)'
;ITLERQHNQRTGMHARFIPIVHSDRCTGCGKCEEACILEDEAAIKVIPTALAKSGGSPHYRKGWEEKQQHGGQSLVAPDVQHQFNLPEGVKYDYAGEGLIEGIEKPGTTQTAPDDVPFSSNPLDTLNRKGGL
;
A
#
# COMPACT_ATOMS: atom_id res chain seq x y z
N ILE A 1 6.79 -26.26 5.50
CA ILE A 1 7.15 -24.90 5.98
C ILE A 1 8.58 -24.61 5.55
N THR A 2 8.88 -23.38 5.14
CA THR A 2 10.23 -22.92 4.80
C THR A 2 10.54 -21.68 5.64
N LEU A 3 11.78 -21.52 6.09
CA LEU A 3 12.23 -20.28 6.74
C LEU A 3 12.97 -19.42 5.72
N GLU A 4 12.35 -18.30 5.33
CA GLU A 4 13.00 -17.31 4.48
C GLU A 4 13.86 -16.38 5.35
N ARG A 5 15.16 -16.33 5.05
CA ARG A 5 16.06 -15.38 5.70
C ARG A 5 15.96 -14.03 5.01
N GLN A 6 15.55 -13.02 5.77
CA GLN A 6 15.53 -11.63 5.31
C GLN A 6 16.46 -10.77 6.17
N HIS A 7 17.24 -9.92 5.53
CA HIS A 7 18.09 -8.96 6.22
C HIS A 7 17.25 -7.78 6.76
N ASN A 8 17.42 -7.42 8.03
CA ASN A 8 16.70 -6.29 8.60
C ASN A 8 17.31 -4.95 8.14
N GLN A 9 16.75 -4.38 7.07
CA GLN A 9 17.21 -3.12 6.48
C GLN A 9 17.22 -1.93 7.46
N ARG A 10 16.38 -1.95 8.50
CA ARG A 10 16.34 -0.86 9.51
C ARG A 10 17.60 -0.85 10.39
N THR A 11 18.12 -2.01 10.75
CA THR A 11 19.20 -2.13 11.76
C THR A 11 20.53 -2.62 11.20
N GLY A 12 20.54 -3.23 10.01
CA GLY A 12 21.75 -3.75 9.38
C GLY A 12 22.41 -4.97 10.07
N MET A 13 21.97 -5.37 11.27
CA MET A 13 22.64 -6.39 12.08
C MET A 13 21.86 -7.71 12.23
N HIS A 14 20.54 -7.65 12.15
CA HIS A 14 19.68 -8.80 12.45
C HIS A 14 19.17 -9.48 11.18
N ALA A 15 19.12 -10.81 11.21
CA ALA A 15 18.37 -11.61 10.24
C ALA A 15 16.98 -11.93 10.80
N ARG A 16 15.95 -11.75 9.99
CA ARG A 16 14.59 -12.24 10.25
C ARG A 16 14.44 -13.59 9.58
N PHE A 17 13.86 -14.55 10.28
CA PHE A 17 13.55 -15.88 9.76
C PHE A 17 12.05 -15.99 9.60
N ILE A 18 11.54 -15.59 8.44
CA ILE A 18 10.09 -15.51 8.23
C ILE A 18 9.58 -16.91 7.85
N PRO A 19 8.68 -17.51 8.64
CA PRO A 19 8.09 -18.79 8.31
C PRO A 19 7.08 -18.63 7.16
N ILE A 20 7.27 -19.40 6.09
CA ILE A 20 6.34 -19.51 4.97
C ILE A 20 5.69 -20.89 5.01
N VAL A 21 4.36 -20.89 5.10
CA VAL A 21 3.55 -22.12 5.06
C VAL A 21 3.14 -22.41 3.63
N HIS A 22 3.52 -23.59 3.15
CA HIS A 22 3.09 -24.11 1.85
C HIS A 22 1.77 -24.85 2.03
N SER A 23 0.67 -24.15 1.76
CA SER A 23 -0.71 -24.61 2.05
C SER A 23 -1.16 -25.84 1.25
N ASP A 24 -0.48 -26.17 0.16
CA ASP A 24 -0.66 -27.38 -0.65
C ASP A 24 -0.07 -28.63 0.02
N ARG A 25 0.97 -28.46 0.84
CA ARG A 25 1.66 -29.55 1.58
C ARG A 25 1.39 -29.53 3.07
N CYS A 26 0.65 -28.55 3.56
CA CYS A 26 0.32 -28.43 4.97
C CYS A 26 -0.69 -29.53 5.35
N THR A 27 -0.30 -30.41 6.27
CA THR A 27 -1.15 -31.50 6.77
C THR A 27 -2.04 -31.09 7.94
N GLY A 28 -1.89 -29.87 8.45
CA GLY A 28 -2.62 -29.42 9.65
C GLY A 28 -2.14 -30.08 10.96
N CYS A 29 -0.94 -30.65 10.98
CA CYS A 29 -0.43 -31.41 12.15
C CYS A 29 -0.07 -30.57 13.39
N GLY A 30 -0.10 -29.24 13.35
CA GLY A 30 0.16 -28.39 14.54
C GLY A 30 1.63 -28.21 14.94
N LYS A 31 2.58 -28.97 14.39
CA LYS A 31 4.00 -28.92 14.81
C LYS A 31 4.65 -27.53 14.76
N CYS A 32 4.19 -26.66 13.85
CA CYS A 32 4.70 -25.29 13.75
C CYS A 32 4.21 -24.38 14.87
N GLU A 33 3.03 -24.66 15.43
CA GLU A 33 2.49 -23.95 16.59
C GLU A 33 3.22 -24.38 17.87
N GLU A 34 3.42 -25.69 18.04
CA GLU A 34 4.17 -26.26 19.17
C GLU A 34 5.65 -25.83 19.19
N ALA A 35 6.30 -25.76 18.02
CA ALA A 35 7.70 -25.38 17.92
C ALA A 35 7.94 -23.85 17.96
N CYS A 36 6.88 -23.04 18.09
CA CYS A 36 7.02 -21.59 18.13
C CYS A 36 7.69 -21.16 19.44
N ILE A 37 8.79 -20.42 19.33
CA ILE A 37 9.60 -20.00 20.49
C ILE A 37 9.01 -18.84 21.31
N LEU A 38 7.89 -18.27 20.86
CA LEU A 38 7.28 -17.13 21.56
C LEU A 38 6.67 -17.61 22.88
N GLU A 39 6.94 -16.88 23.96
CA GLU A 39 6.56 -17.28 25.32
C GLU A 39 5.05 -17.21 25.57
N ASP A 40 4.38 -16.21 25.00
CA ASP A 40 2.94 -16.00 25.16
C ASP A 40 2.15 -16.85 24.16
N GLU A 41 1.93 -16.31 22.96
CA GLU A 41 1.15 -16.94 21.92
C GLU A 41 2.01 -17.20 20.69
N ALA A 42 1.88 -18.42 20.14
CA ALA A 42 2.52 -18.77 18.89
C ALA A 42 2.08 -17.82 17.76
N ALA A 43 3.05 -17.29 17.00
CA ALA A 43 2.78 -16.42 15.85
C ALA A 43 2.05 -17.11 14.69
N ILE A 44 1.86 -18.43 14.77
CA ILE A 44 1.19 -19.24 13.78
C ILE A 44 0.14 -20.12 14.46
N LYS A 45 -1.08 -20.14 13.90
CA LYS A 45 -2.20 -20.94 14.36
C LYS A 45 -2.65 -21.91 13.28
N VAL A 46 -2.81 -23.18 13.65
CA VAL A 46 -3.34 -24.19 12.74
C VAL A 46 -4.85 -24.30 12.92
N ILE A 47 -5.59 -23.93 11.89
CA ILE A 47 -7.06 -23.98 11.87
C ILE A 47 -7.57 -24.95 10.80
N PRO A 48 -8.79 -25.50 10.93
CA PRO A 48 -9.40 -26.37 9.94
C PRO A 48 -9.39 -25.78 8.53
N THR A 49 -9.12 -26.60 7.51
CA THR A 49 -8.96 -26.14 6.14
C THR A 49 -10.20 -25.44 5.59
N ALA A 50 -11.40 -25.89 5.96
CA ALA A 50 -12.65 -25.24 5.55
C ALA A 50 -12.77 -23.79 6.06
N LEU A 51 -12.15 -23.48 7.20
CA LEU A 51 -12.11 -22.12 7.76
C LEU A 51 -10.94 -21.30 7.19
N ALA A 52 -9.76 -21.92 7.04
CA ALA A 52 -8.58 -21.24 6.47
C ALA A 52 -8.70 -20.93 4.98
N LYS A 53 -9.30 -21.86 4.22
CA LYS A 53 -9.50 -21.76 2.78
C LYS A 53 -11.00 -21.71 2.54
N SER A 54 -11.65 -20.62 2.96
CA SER A 54 -12.96 -20.33 2.40
C SER A 54 -12.76 -20.21 0.88
N GLY A 55 -13.34 -21.14 0.12
CA GLY A 55 -13.38 -21.00 -1.33
C GLY A 55 -13.92 -19.60 -1.61
N GLY A 56 -13.17 -18.78 -2.35
CA GLY A 56 -13.57 -17.40 -2.62
C GLY A 56 -15.03 -17.37 -3.08
N SER A 57 -15.76 -16.31 -2.73
CA SER A 57 -17.18 -16.18 -3.07
C SER A 57 -17.39 -16.51 -4.55
N PRO A 58 -18.44 -17.26 -4.93
CA PRO A 58 -18.76 -17.51 -6.35
C PRO A 58 -19.03 -16.21 -7.12
N HIS A 59 -19.30 -15.11 -6.41
CA HIS A 59 -19.47 -13.78 -6.98
C HIS A 59 -18.16 -12.98 -7.09
N TYR A 60 -17.07 -13.46 -6.49
CA TYR A 60 -15.75 -12.84 -6.62
C TYR A 60 -15.13 -13.23 -7.96
N ARG A 61 -15.12 -12.28 -8.89
CA ARG A 61 -14.52 -12.46 -10.22
C ARG A 61 -13.21 -11.70 -10.28
N LYS A 62 -12.14 -12.37 -10.70
CA LYS A 62 -10.84 -11.74 -10.88
C LYS A 62 -10.86 -10.93 -12.17
N GLY A 63 -10.71 -9.61 -12.05
CA GLY A 63 -10.84 -8.69 -13.18
C GLY A 63 -9.94 -9.04 -14.38
N TRP A 64 -8.73 -9.57 -14.14
CA TRP A 64 -7.83 -9.96 -15.23
C TRP A 64 -8.25 -11.24 -15.96
N GLU A 65 -8.82 -12.23 -15.25
CA GLU A 65 -9.37 -13.45 -15.86
C GLU A 65 -10.63 -13.10 -16.66
N GLU A 66 -11.49 -12.25 -16.10
CA GLU A 66 -12.66 -11.73 -16.81
C GLU A 66 -12.28 -10.94 -18.06
N LYS A 67 -11.33 -10.02 -17.95
CA LYS A 67 -10.84 -9.24 -19.09
C LYS A 67 -10.33 -10.16 -20.21
N GLN A 68 -9.63 -11.25 -19.89
CA GLN A 68 -9.20 -12.23 -20.89
C GLN A 68 -10.37 -12.97 -21.54
N GLN A 69 -11.39 -13.36 -20.76
CA GLN A 69 -12.59 -14.02 -21.26
C GLN A 69 -13.45 -13.11 -22.14
N HIS A 70 -13.48 -11.80 -21.88
CA HIS A 70 -14.23 -10.79 -22.64
C HIS A 70 -13.37 -10.09 -23.71
N GLY A 71 -12.44 -10.81 -24.34
CA GLY A 71 -11.69 -10.30 -25.49
C GLY A 71 -10.81 -9.08 -25.20
N GLY A 72 -10.32 -8.94 -23.97
CA GLY A 72 -9.50 -7.82 -23.51
C GLY A 72 -10.31 -6.66 -22.91
N GLN A 73 -11.64 -6.75 -22.82
CA GLN A 73 -12.49 -5.70 -22.24
C GLN A 73 -12.68 -5.90 -20.74
N SER A 74 -12.39 -4.86 -19.94
CA SER A 74 -12.62 -4.88 -18.50
C SER A 74 -14.12 -4.79 -18.18
N LEU A 75 -14.59 -5.57 -17.20
CA LEU A 75 -15.95 -5.43 -16.65
C LEU A 75 -16.13 -4.16 -15.82
N VAL A 76 -15.02 -3.60 -15.34
CA VAL A 76 -14.97 -2.33 -14.62
C VAL A 76 -14.71 -1.21 -15.63
N ALA A 77 -15.46 -0.12 -15.52
CA ALA A 77 -15.26 1.08 -16.32
C ALA A 77 -13.80 1.56 -16.22
N PRO A 78 -13.22 2.13 -17.29
CA PRO A 78 -11.90 2.72 -17.21
C PRO A 78 -11.88 3.84 -16.19
N ASP A 79 -10.76 4.00 -15.48
CA ASP A 79 -10.58 5.13 -14.57
C ASP A 79 -10.75 6.43 -15.35
N VAL A 80 -11.62 7.30 -14.84
CA VAL A 80 -11.82 8.63 -15.39
C VAL A 80 -10.59 9.48 -15.04
N GLN A 81 -10.17 10.35 -15.95
CA GLN A 81 -9.12 11.33 -15.67
C GLN A 81 -9.51 12.17 -14.46
N HIS A 82 -8.72 12.07 -13.39
CA HIS A 82 -8.92 12.84 -12.17
C HIS A 82 -8.47 14.28 -12.44
N GLN A 83 -9.44 15.20 -12.51
CA GLN A 83 -9.15 16.63 -12.59
C GLN A 83 -9.18 17.23 -11.19
N PHE A 84 -8.05 17.79 -10.79
CA PHE A 84 -7.89 18.42 -9.48
C PHE A 84 -7.94 19.94 -9.66
N ASN A 85 -8.69 20.62 -8.80
CA ASN A 85 -8.71 22.08 -8.74
C ASN A 85 -7.48 22.57 -7.96
N LEU A 86 -6.35 22.68 -8.64
CA LEU A 86 -5.07 23.10 -8.05
C LEU A 86 -4.76 24.58 -8.36
N PRO A 87 -4.00 25.26 -7.48
CA PRO A 87 -3.44 26.58 -7.78
C PRO A 87 -2.55 26.58 -9.02
N GLU A 88 -2.35 27.76 -9.63
CA GLU A 88 -1.45 27.90 -10.78
C GLU A 88 -0.03 27.43 -10.46
N GLY A 89 0.59 26.71 -11.40
CA GLY A 89 1.97 26.21 -11.26
C GLY A 89 2.11 24.91 -10.47
N VAL A 90 0.98 24.33 -10.02
CA VAL A 90 0.95 23.09 -9.24
C VAL A 90 0.17 22.01 -9.99
N LYS A 91 0.71 20.80 -10.04
CA LYS A 91 0.06 19.62 -10.64
C LYS A 91 0.04 18.48 -9.64
N TYR A 92 -0.98 17.63 -9.67
CA TYR A 92 -1.03 16.41 -8.87
C TYR A 92 -0.96 15.18 -9.78
N ASP A 93 0.00 14.30 -9.53
CA ASP A 93 0.11 12.98 -10.13
C ASP A 93 -0.50 11.93 -9.19
N TYR A 94 -1.69 11.44 -9.55
CA TYR A 94 -2.42 10.45 -8.76
C TYR A 94 -1.74 9.09 -8.67
N ALA A 95 -0.97 8.69 -9.69
CA ALA A 95 -0.36 7.36 -9.78
C ALA A 95 1.15 7.36 -9.49
N GLY A 96 1.77 8.53 -9.35
CA GLY A 96 3.22 8.70 -9.19
C GLY A 96 3.59 9.57 -7.99
N GLU A 97 4.26 10.69 -8.25
CA GLU A 97 4.98 11.47 -7.23
C GLU A 97 4.07 12.31 -6.31
N GLY A 98 2.76 12.39 -6.59
CA GLY A 98 1.83 13.20 -5.82
C GLY A 98 1.86 14.68 -6.23
N LEU A 99 2.00 15.59 -5.26
CA LEU A 99 1.99 17.03 -5.53
C LEU A 99 3.31 17.48 -6.15
N ILE A 100 3.24 18.03 -7.36
CA ILE A 100 4.36 18.54 -8.12
C ILE A 100 4.25 20.06 -8.14
N GLU A 101 5.16 20.72 -7.44
CA GLU A 101 5.29 22.17 -7.40
C GLU A 101 6.37 22.61 -8.41
N GLY A 102 6.11 23.68 -9.16
CA GLY A 102 7.15 24.30 -10.00
C GLY A 102 7.21 23.82 -11.46
N ILE A 103 6.06 23.66 -12.13
CA ILE A 103 6.08 23.65 -13.60
C ILE A 103 6.51 25.05 -14.05
N GLU A 104 7.78 25.19 -14.45
CA GLU A 104 8.35 26.45 -14.93
C GLU A 104 7.45 27.07 -16.01
N LYS A 105 6.86 28.24 -15.71
CA LYS A 105 6.29 29.10 -16.74
C LYS A 105 7.44 29.45 -17.70
N PRO A 106 7.30 29.31 -19.03
CA PRO A 106 8.26 29.93 -19.94
C PRO A 106 8.15 31.45 -19.77
N GLY A 107 9.02 32.04 -18.95
CA GLY A 107 9.16 33.48 -18.80
C GLY A 107 9.04 34.11 -17.41
N THR A 108 9.01 33.37 -16.30
CA THR A 108 9.06 34.02 -14.96
C THR A 108 10.16 33.45 -14.08
N THR A 109 11.15 34.30 -13.84
CA THR A 109 12.26 34.13 -12.90
C THR A 109 11.74 33.90 -11.48
N GLN A 110 12.15 32.79 -10.87
CA GLN A 110 12.24 32.57 -9.41
C GLN A 110 11.00 32.99 -8.59
N THR A 111 10.08 32.05 -8.34
CA THR A 111 9.04 32.24 -7.32
C THR A 111 9.69 32.21 -5.94
N ALA A 112 9.68 33.34 -5.25
CA ALA A 112 10.10 33.46 -3.85
C ALA A 112 9.15 32.64 -2.94
N PRO A 113 9.62 32.18 -1.76
CA PRO A 113 8.84 31.37 -0.82
C PRO A 113 7.59 32.08 -0.24
N ASP A 114 7.34 33.34 -0.59
CA ASP A 114 6.29 34.19 -0.04
C ASP A 114 4.96 34.16 -0.82
N ASP A 115 4.89 33.48 -1.97
CA ASP A 115 3.70 33.47 -2.85
C ASP A 115 2.74 32.28 -2.64
N VAL A 116 3.00 31.40 -1.66
CA VAL A 116 2.06 30.34 -1.27
C VAL A 116 1.18 30.80 -0.09
N PRO A 117 -0.16 30.60 -0.13
CA PRO A 117 -1.06 31.05 0.94
C PRO A 117 -0.89 30.27 2.27
N PHE A 118 -0.06 29.23 2.27
CA PHE A 118 0.22 28.37 3.41
C PHE A 118 1.72 28.33 3.69
N SER A 119 2.10 28.37 4.96
CA SER A 119 3.49 28.20 5.39
C SER A 119 3.99 26.80 5.07
N SER A 120 5.29 26.68 4.74
CA SER A 120 6.00 25.41 4.60
C SER A 120 6.11 24.64 5.93
N ASN A 121 5.87 25.29 7.06
CA ASN A 121 5.79 24.65 8.37
C ASN A 121 4.31 24.41 8.75
N PRO A 122 3.86 23.15 8.87
CA PRO A 122 2.47 22.82 9.15
C PRO A 122 1.98 23.32 10.52
N LEU A 123 2.89 23.57 11.46
CA LEU A 123 2.54 24.13 12.77
C LEU A 123 2.07 25.59 12.67
N ASP A 124 2.50 26.34 11.66
CA ASP A 124 2.12 27.75 11.52
C ASP A 124 0.63 27.88 11.15
N THR A 125 0.11 26.98 10.31
CA THR A 125 -1.32 26.91 9.97
C THR A 125 -2.16 26.47 11.17
N LEU A 126 -1.68 25.50 11.95
CA LEU A 126 -2.37 24.98 13.14
C LEU A 126 -2.40 26.00 14.29
N ASN A 127 -1.33 26.78 14.44
CA ASN A 127 -1.21 27.79 15.49
C ASN A 127 -1.84 29.13 15.12
N ARG A 128 -2.31 29.30 13.86
CA ARG A 128 -3.06 30.46 13.43
C ARG A 128 -4.42 30.46 14.14
N LYS A 129 -4.47 31.04 15.34
CA LYS A 129 -5.68 31.18 16.16
C LYS A 129 -6.75 32.03 15.43
N GLY A 130 -7.60 31.36 14.65
CA GLY A 130 -8.99 31.72 14.34
C GLY A 130 -9.25 32.87 13.35
N GLY A 131 -10.18 32.64 12.41
CA GLY A 131 -10.84 33.65 11.60
C GLY A 131 -11.54 33.06 10.38
N LEU A 132 -12.81 32.69 10.52
CA LEU A 132 -13.78 32.69 9.40
C LEU A 132 -14.08 34.15 9.03
#